data_AF-A0A2T4RXE0-F1
#
_entry.id   AF-A0A2T4RXE0-F1
#
_cell.length_a   1.000
_cell.length_b   1.000
_cell.length_c   1.000
_cell.angle_alpha   90.00
_cell.angle_beta   90.00
_cell.angle_gamma   90.00
#
_symmetry.space_group_name_H-M   'P 1'
#
loop_
_entity.id
_entity.type
_entity.pdbx_description
1 polymer ?
#
loop_
_entity_poly.entity_id
_entity_poly.type
_entity_poly.pdbx_seq_one_letter_code
_entity_poly.pdbx_strand_id
1 'polypeptide(L)'
;VASDVANNKSAEATQTVKDTVVPAVPVINTIEAGTKEVSGTSEPLSTVTLTLPDGKTTEVKADADGKWTTELVEPLTHDAVIKAVASDVANNKSAEATQTVKDTVVPAVPVINTIEAGTKEVSGT
;
A
#
# COMPACT_ATOMS: atom_id res chain seq x y z
N VAL A 1 2.81 -3.80 -47.22
CA VAL A 1 3.75 -4.58 -48.06
C VAL A 1 3.80 -3.98 -49.46
N ALA A 2 4.98 -3.87 -50.05
CA ALA A 2 5.14 -3.59 -51.47
C ALA A 2 5.56 -4.88 -52.18
N SER A 3 5.11 -5.07 -53.42
CA SER A 3 5.48 -6.23 -54.26
C SER A 3 6.22 -5.73 -55.50
N ASP A 4 7.33 -6.37 -55.87
CA ASP A 4 7.99 -6.12 -57.16
C ASP A 4 7.32 -6.92 -58.31
N VAL A 5 7.80 -6.72 -59.54
CA VAL A 5 7.29 -7.40 -60.75
C VAL A 5 7.53 -8.92 -60.75
N ALA A 6 8.43 -9.43 -59.90
CA ALA A 6 8.66 -10.85 -59.68
C ALA A 6 7.84 -11.41 -58.50
N ASN A 7 6.93 -10.60 -57.94
CA ASN A 7 6.07 -10.92 -56.81
C ASN A 7 6.84 -11.17 -55.49
N ASN A 8 8.04 -10.63 -55.34
CA ASN A 8 8.75 -10.60 -54.06
C ASN A 8 8.09 -9.55 -53.18
N LYS A 9 7.55 -9.96 -52.03
CA LYS A 9 6.93 -9.05 -51.06
C LYS A 9 7.96 -8.55 -50.07
N SER A 10 7.93 -7.25 -49.78
CA SER A 10 8.63 -6.69 -48.62
C SER A 10 8.13 -7.33 -47.33
N ALA A 11 8.98 -7.39 -46.30
CA ALA A 11 8.52 -7.72 -44.95
C ALA A 11 7.42 -6.74 -44.50
N GLU A 12 6.47 -7.22 -43.68
CA GLU A 12 5.50 -6.35 -43.03
C GLU A 12 6.23 -5.41 -42.07
N ALA A 13 5.95 -4.10 -42.18
CA ALA A 13 6.39 -3.15 -41.17
C ALA A 13 5.41 -3.25 -39.99
N THR A 14 5.85 -3.85 -38.88
CA THR A 14 5.14 -3.77 -37.61
C THR A 14 5.67 -2.59 -36.81
N GLN A 15 4.77 -1.73 -36.34
CA GLN A 15 5.10 -0.63 -35.44
C GLN A 15 4.36 -0.87 -34.13
N THR A 16 5.09 -1.27 -33.09
CA THR A 16 4.55 -1.37 -31.74
C THR A 16 4.65 -0.01 -31.07
N VAL A 17 3.49 0.58 -30.74
CA VAL A 17 3.46 1.79 -29.91
C VAL A 17 3.74 1.36 -28.48
N LYS A 18 4.83 1.86 -27.90
CA LYS A 18 5.16 1.63 -26.49
C LYS A 18 4.27 2.52 -25.63
N ASP A 19 3.60 1.92 -24.66
CA ASP A 19 2.95 2.69 -23.61
C ASP A 19 4.00 3.31 -22.69
N THR A 20 3.87 4.62 -22.47
CA THR A 20 4.78 5.44 -21.67
C THR A 20 4.05 6.24 -20.60
N VAL A 21 2.73 6.04 -20.47
CA VAL A 21 1.90 6.76 -19.52
C VAL A 21 2.11 6.15 -18.14
N VAL A 22 2.51 6.96 -17.17
CA VAL A 22 2.65 6.50 -15.78
C VAL A 22 1.28 6.42 -15.11
N PRO A 23 1.04 5.42 -14.24
CA PRO A 23 -0.18 5.36 -13.45
C PRO A 23 -0.23 6.50 -12.42
N ALA A 24 -1.43 6.80 -11.93
CA ALA A 24 -1.62 7.74 -10.82
C ALA A 24 -0.89 7.25 -9.55
N VAL A 25 -0.46 8.21 -8.71
CA VAL A 25 0.14 7.90 -7.41
C VAL A 25 -0.87 7.13 -6.55
N PRO A 26 -0.50 5.96 -5.98
CA PRO A 26 -1.39 5.22 -5.12
C PRO A 26 -1.70 6.00 -3.83
N VAL A 27 -2.84 5.72 -3.22
CA VAL A 27 -3.21 6.23 -1.90
C VAL A 27 -3.07 5.08 -0.91
N ILE A 28 -2.44 5.35 0.24
CA ILE A 28 -2.43 4.44 1.38
C ILE A 28 -3.44 5.02 2.39
N ASN A 29 -4.36 4.21 2.89
CA ASN A 29 -5.32 4.63 3.90
C ASN A 29 -4.61 4.88 5.25
N THR A 30 -5.28 5.57 6.16
CA THR A 30 -4.78 5.79 7.52
C THR A 30 -4.52 4.45 8.22
N ILE A 31 -3.40 4.36 8.93
CA ILE A 31 -2.97 3.14 9.63
C ILE A 31 -2.87 3.44 11.12
N GLU A 32 -3.48 2.57 11.91
CA GLU A 32 -3.44 2.60 13.37
C GLU A 32 -2.30 1.71 13.90
N ALA A 33 -1.61 2.15 14.95
CA ALA A 33 -0.56 1.37 15.57
C ALA A 33 -1.11 0.03 16.12
N GLY A 34 -0.33 -1.03 15.97
CA GLY A 34 -0.71 -2.38 16.37
C GLY A 34 -1.50 -3.17 15.31
N THR A 35 -1.91 -2.57 14.19
CA THR A 35 -2.56 -3.30 13.09
C THR A 35 -1.55 -3.99 12.18
N LYS A 36 -2.02 -5.04 11.50
CA LYS A 36 -1.28 -5.77 10.45
C LYS A 36 -1.82 -5.50 9.05
N GLU A 37 -2.97 -4.85 8.95
CA GLU A 37 -3.62 -4.60 7.66
C GLU A 37 -3.20 -3.23 7.12
N VAL A 38 -2.81 -3.21 5.84
CA VAL A 38 -2.60 -1.99 5.08
C VAL A 38 -3.51 -2.04 3.85
N SER A 39 -4.26 -0.98 3.63
CA SER A 39 -5.17 -0.86 2.49
C SER A 39 -5.02 0.48 1.79
N GLY A 40 -5.58 0.58 0.60
CA GLY A 40 -5.52 1.81 -0.18
C GLY A 40 -6.17 1.68 -1.55
N THR A 41 -5.84 2.62 -2.42
CA THR A 41 -6.30 2.65 -3.81
C THR A 41 -5.18 2.92 -4.79
N SER A 42 -5.30 2.40 -6.00
CA SER A 42 -4.44 2.73 -7.15
C SER A 42 -5.25 2.60 -8.44
N GLU A 43 -4.61 2.72 -9.60
CA GLU A 43 -5.27 2.43 -10.88
C GLU A 43 -5.82 0.99 -10.90
N PRO A 44 -7.04 0.74 -11.40
CA PRO A 44 -7.60 -0.60 -11.49
C PRO A 44 -6.66 -1.61 -12.12
N LEU A 45 -6.59 -2.81 -11.53
CA LEU A 45 -5.75 -3.91 -11.99
C LEU A 45 -4.23 -3.66 -12.02
N SER A 46 -3.76 -2.50 -11.52
CA SER A 46 -2.34 -2.21 -11.35
C SER A 46 -1.71 -3.02 -10.21
N THR A 47 -0.39 -3.13 -10.22
CA THR A 47 0.38 -3.69 -9.11
C THR A 47 0.91 -2.57 -8.24
N VAL A 48 0.64 -2.63 -6.94
CA VAL A 48 1.21 -1.73 -5.93
C VAL A 48 2.36 -2.45 -5.23
N THR A 49 3.56 -1.89 -5.32
CA THR A 49 4.72 -2.31 -4.54
C THR A 49 4.78 -1.44 -3.27
N LEU A 50 4.61 -2.05 -2.10
CA LEU A 50 4.80 -1.40 -0.82
C LEU A 50 6.25 -1.60 -0.35
N THR A 51 6.85 -0.58 0.26
CA THR A 51 8.08 -0.69 1.05
C THR A 51 7.72 -0.56 2.52
N LEU A 52 8.08 -1.57 3.30
CA LEU A 52 7.84 -1.69 4.74
C LEU A 52 8.92 -0.94 5.54
N PRO A 53 8.72 -0.72 6.86
CA PRO A 53 9.66 0.03 7.68
C PRO A 53 11.04 -0.65 7.82
N ASP A 54 11.08 -1.98 7.67
CA ASP A 54 12.31 -2.77 7.68
C ASP A 54 13.05 -2.76 6.31
N GLY A 55 12.51 -2.05 5.32
CA GLY A 55 13.03 -1.96 3.96
C GLY A 55 12.63 -3.11 3.04
N LYS A 56 11.92 -4.14 3.53
CA LYS A 56 11.38 -5.19 2.65
C LYS A 56 10.25 -4.64 1.80
N THR A 57 10.01 -5.30 0.67
CA THR A 57 8.90 -4.98 -0.22
C THR A 57 7.86 -6.08 -0.25
N THR A 58 6.60 -5.70 -0.39
CA THR A 58 5.49 -6.61 -0.70
C THR A 58 4.71 -6.06 -1.89
N GLU A 59 4.15 -6.95 -2.71
CA GLU A 59 3.33 -6.57 -3.86
C GLU A 59 1.87 -6.96 -3.63
N VAL A 60 0.97 -6.05 -3.99
CA VAL A 60 -0.47 -6.28 -3.94
C VAL A 60 -1.10 -5.79 -5.23
N LYS A 61 -2.01 -6.58 -5.78
CA LYS A 61 -2.76 -6.20 -6.98
C LYS A 61 -4.01 -5.43 -6.58
N ALA A 62 -4.24 -4.29 -7.21
CA ALA A 62 -5.51 -3.60 -7.11
C ALA A 62 -6.59 -4.35 -7.88
N ASP A 63 -7.80 -4.39 -7.32
CA ASP A 63 -8.96 -4.99 -7.95
C ASP A 63 -9.47 -4.13 -9.13
N ALA A 64 -10.60 -4.53 -9.71
CA ALA A 64 -11.22 -3.83 -10.84
C ALA A 64 -11.76 -2.44 -10.46
N ASP A 65 -11.93 -2.15 -9.17
CA ASP A 65 -12.31 -0.84 -8.64
C ASP A 65 -11.10 -0.02 -8.17
N GLY A 66 -9.89 -0.57 -8.30
CA GLY A 66 -8.65 0.07 -7.87
C GLY A 66 -8.37 -0.07 -6.37
N LYS A 67 -9.11 -0.90 -5.63
CA LYS A 67 -8.87 -1.12 -4.19
C LYS A 67 -7.88 -2.25 -3.97
N TRP A 68 -7.09 -2.14 -2.93
CA TRP A 68 -6.18 -3.20 -2.51
C TRP A 68 -6.10 -3.27 -0.98
N THR A 69 -5.81 -4.47 -0.47
CA THR A 69 -5.54 -4.75 0.94
C THR A 69 -4.44 -5.81 1.04
N THR A 70 -3.58 -5.69 2.04
CA THR A 70 -2.55 -6.68 2.34
C THR A 70 -2.38 -6.83 3.85
N GLU A 71 -2.10 -8.05 4.30
CA GLU A 71 -1.83 -8.38 5.69
C GLU A 71 -0.32 -8.60 5.87
N LEU A 72 0.26 -7.93 6.87
CA LEU A 72 1.66 -8.00 7.24
C LEU A 72 1.89 -9.09 8.29
N VAL A 73 3.11 -9.63 8.32
CA VAL A 73 3.50 -10.66 9.31
C VAL A 73 3.54 -10.06 10.73
N GLU A 74 4.14 -8.89 10.85
CA GLU A 74 4.29 -8.16 12.10
C GLU A 74 3.38 -6.92 12.14
N PRO A 75 2.84 -6.59 13.33
CA PRO A 75 2.06 -5.38 13.49
C PRO A 75 2.94 -4.13 13.33
N LEU A 76 2.36 -3.06 12.79
CA LEU A 76 3.06 -1.80 12.61
C LEU A 76 3.14 -1.02 13.93
N THR A 77 4.29 -0.44 14.21
CA THR A 77 4.49 0.43 15.37
C THR A 77 4.12 1.87 15.04
N HIS A 78 3.86 2.68 16.07
CA HIS A 78 3.75 4.12 15.92
C HIS A 78 4.99 4.70 15.19
N ASP A 79 4.78 5.69 14.34
CA ASP A 79 5.77 6.35 13.49
C ASP A 79 6.45 5.47 12.43
N ALA A 80 6.03 4.20 12.30
CA ALA A 80 6.42 3.38 11.16
C ALA A 80 5.99 4.07 9.85
N VAL A 81 6.85 3.97 8.83
CA VAL A 81 6.63 4.58 7.52
C VAL A 81 6.44 3.50 6.48
N ILE A 82 5.31 3.57 5.76
CA ILE A 82 5.02 2.75 4.59
C ILE A 82 5.11 3.62 3.35
N LYS A 83 5.76 3.11 2.31
CA LYS A 83 5.81 3.73 0.99
C LYS A 83 5.10 2.86 -0.03
N ALA A 84 4.56 3.46 -1.09
CA ALA A 84 3.88 2.74 -2.16
C ALA A 84 4.20 3.32 -3.54
N VAL A 85 4.42 2.43 -4.51
CA VAL A 85 4.55 2.78 -5.94
C VAL A 85 3.63 1.87 -6.75
N ALA A 86 2.80 2.44 -7.62
CA ALA A 86 1.97 1.68 -8.55
C ALA A 86 2.72 1.42 -9.87
N SER A 87 2.52 0.25 -10.46
CA SER A 87 3.00 -0.12 -11.79
C SER A 87 1.84 -0.61 -12.66
N ASP A 88 1.74 -0.10 -13.89
CA ASP A 88 0.74 -0.54 -14.86
C ASP A 88 1.16 -1.84 -15.58
N VAL A 89 0.33 -2.30 -16.52
CA VAL A 89 0.60 -3.52 -17.32
C VAL A 89 1.82 -3.37 -18.24
N ALA A 90 2.21 -2.14 -18.59
CA ALA A 90 3.39 -1.83 -19.39
C ALA A 90 4.65 -1.63 -18.54
N ASN A 91 4.53 -1.76 -17.22
CA ASN A 91 5.56 -1.51 -16.20
C ASN A 91 6.01 -0.05 -16.07
N ASN A 92 5.18 0.92 -16.48
CA ASN A 92 5.41 2.32 -16.11
C ASN A 92 5.09 2.50 -14.62
N LYS A 93 5.87 3.33 -13.93
CA LYS A 93 5.80 3.50 -12.46
C LYS A 93 5.29 4.88 -12.07
N SER A 94 4.42 4.94 -11.08
CA SER A 94 3.97 6.20 -10.47
C SER A 94 5.11 6.85 -9.67
N ALA A 95 4.89 8.09 -9.23
CA ALA A 95 5.64 8.64 -8.10
C ALA A 95 5.29 7.88 -6.80
N GLU A 96 6.14 8.02 -5.78
CA GLU A 96 6.00 7.38 -4.47
C GLU A 96 4.94 8.08 -3.60
N ALA A 97 4.09 7.28 -2.95
CA ALA A 97 3.24 7.71 -1.85
C ALA A 97 3.87 7.31 -0.50
N THR A 98 3.59 8.06 0.57
CA THR A 98 4.10 7.79 1.92
C THR A 98 2.98 7.92 2.95
N GLN A 99 2.92 7.00 3.90
CA GLN A 99 2.01 7.02 5.05
C GLN A 99 2.78 6.71 6.33
N THR A 100 2.56 7.54 7.35
CA THR A 100 3.08 7.33 8.71
C THR A 100 1.99 6.78 9.61
N VAL A 101 2.32 5.75 10.39
CA VAL A 101 1.40 5.08 11.31
C VAL A 101 1.15 5.94 12.56
N LYS A 102 -0.11 6.11 12.94
CA LYS A 102 -0.51 6.88 14.11
C LYS A 102 -1.03 5.97 15.21
N ASP A 103 -0.81 6.37 16.45
CA ASP A 103 -1.50 5.81 17.61
C ASP A 103 -2.57 6.82 18.04
N THR A 104 -3.83 6.42 17.91
CA THR A 104 -5.02 7.20 18.28
C THR A 104 -5.78 6.56 19.44
N VAL A 105 -5.32 5.41 19.95
CA VAL A 105 -5.97 4.70 21.05
C VAL A 105 -5.62 5.39 22.37
N VAL A 106 -6.64 5.94 23.03
CA VAL A 106 -6.47 6.53 24.36
C VAL A 106 -6.40 5.45 25.46
N PRO A 107 -5.53 5.58 26.47
CA PRO A 107 -5.51 4.66 27.61
C PRO A 107 -6.83 4.64 28.37
N ALA A 108 -7.14 3.50 29.00
CA ALA A 108 -8.29 3.41 29.90
C ALA A 108 -8.12 4.37 31.10
N VAL A 109 -9.23 4.97 31.54
CA VAL A 109 -9.23 5.82 32.74
C VAL A 109 -8.91 4.96 33.97
N PRO A 110 -7.93 5.34 34.81
CA PRO A 110 -7.63 4.59 36.01
C PRO A 110 -8.80 4.66 37.00
N VAL A 111 -9.12 3.54 37.64
CA VAL A 111 -10.17 3.47 38.66
C VAL A 111 -9.53 3.39 40.05
N ILE A 112 -9.82 4.38 40.90
CA ILE A 112 -9.50 4.30 42.33
C ILE A 112 -10.70 3.69 43.05
N ASN A 113 -10.52 2.50 43.62
CA ASN A 113 -11.53 1.91 44.49
C ASN A 113 -11.68 2.74 45.77
N THR A 114 -12.91 2.98 46.21
CA THR A 114 -13.19 3.62 47.49
C THR A 114 -12.57 2.81 48.63
N ILE A 115 -11.69 3.45 49.40
CA ILE A 115 -11.15 2.92 50.64
C ILE A 115 -12.02 3.34 51.82
N GLU A 116 -12.48 2.37 52.60
CA GLU A 116 -13.15 2.61 53.88
C GLU A 116 -12.12 2.99 54.96
N ALA A 117 -12.52 3.81 55.94
CA ALA A 117 -11.64 4.21 57.04
C ALA A 117 -11.22 2.97 57.87
N GLY A 118 -10.03 2.44 57.60
CA GLY A 118 -9.48 1.24 58.24
C GLY A 118 -8.71 0.29 57.31
N THR A 119 -8.79 0.45 55.98
CA THR A 119 -8.02 -0.36 55.04
C THR A 119 -6.55 0.13 54.94
N LYS A 120 -5.60 -0.81 55.08
CA LYS A 120 -4.15 -0.54 55.06
C LYS A 120 -3.53 -0.59 53.66
N GLU A 121 -4.31 -0.92 52.63
CA GLU A 121 -3.84 -0.94 51.25
C GLU A 121 -4.89 -0.33 50.31
N VAL A 122 -4.41 0.49 49.39
CA VAL A 122 -5.15 1.02 48.25
C VAL A 122 -4.77 0.16 47.05
N SER A 123 -5.72 -0.55 46.46
CA SER A 123 -5.52 -1.19 45.16
C SER A 123 -6.49 -0.59 44.13
N GLY A 124 -5.90 -0.10 43.04
CA GLY A 124 -6.57 0.26 41.79
C GLY A 124 -5.77 -0.36 40.64
N THR A 125 -6.43 -0.62 39.52
CA THR A 125 -5.79 -1.00 38.24
C THR A 125 -5.82 0.17 37.28
#